data_AF-A0A960MGQ2-F1
#
_entry.id   AF-A0A960MGQ2-F1
#
_cell.length_a   1.000
_cell.length_b   1.000
_cell.length_c   1.000
_cell.angle_alpha   90.00
_cell.angle_beta   90.00
_cell.angle_gamma   90.00
#
_symmetry.space_group_name_H-M   'P 1'
#
loop_
_entity.id
_entity.type
_entity.pdbx_description
1 polymer ?
#
loop_
_entity_poly.entity_id
_entity_poly.type
_entity_poly.pdbx_seq_one_letter_code
_entity_poly.pdbx_strand_id
1 'polypeptide(L)'
;DNPNLRWGSPSFVLEPGDPGYVPVSAAPGNPKTKIKKMKHQRFYPTRAADQVVWLENFRNKLGNHTAALGLDAAVVALCIAAARWLVYVLGSWLPAVRAYSLSCTAASKEAQTGDGTSLMALPVFTPPPLPAADGAIPAVEPQNTGALTLIFEEIQRIKESPGYTDAIGADLGIIGPEDAAPDFTTLQPVLALTVAGNAVQIDWGWQGYTDFLDQCEIEVDRGTGGGWTLLTFDTTPGYTDTAAHPATPAKWKYRAIYRVDDHQVGQWSAEVSVMVGG
;
A
#
# COMPACT_ATOMS: atom_id res chain seq x y z
N ASP A 1 -17.95 -34.70 25.48
CA ASP A 1 -18.95 -35.49 26.25
C ASP A 1 -19.79 -34.59 27.12
N ASN A 2 -21.12 -34.64 26.98
CA ASN A 2 -22.03 -33.85 27.81
C ASN A 2 -22.19 -34.55 29.18
N PRO A 3 -21.73 -33.96 30.29
CA PRO A 3 -21.75 -34.59 31.62
C PRO A 3 -23.16 -34.82 32.17
N ASN A 4 -24.20 -34.28 31.53
CA ASN A 4 -25.60 -34.40 31.97
C ASN A 4 -26.38 -35.49 31.23
N LEU A 5 -25.78 -36.18 30.25
CA LEU A 5 -26.40 -37.35 29.61
C LEU A 5 -26.18 -38.59 30.48
N ARG A 6 -27.25 -39.35 30.75
CA ARG A 6 -27.19 -40.68 31.36
C ARG A 6 -27.73 -41.72 30.38
N TRP A 7 -26.88 -42.68 30.02
CA TRP A 7 -27.21 -43.78 29.12
C TRP A 7 -27.67 -45.00 29.94
N GLY A 8 -28.85 -45.53 29.62
CA GLY A 8 -29.53 -46.62 30.33
C GLY A 8 -31.01 -46.71 29.93
N SER A 9 -31.79 -47.59 30.55
CA SER A 9 -33.25 -47.67 30.33
C SER A 9 -34.01 -47.36 31.62
N PRO A 10 -34.67 -46.20 31.73
CA PRO A 10 -34.78 -45.14 30.72
C PRO A 10 -33.51 -44.28 30.62
N SER A 11 -33.23 -43.77 29.42
CA SER A 11 -32.21 -42.75 29.22
C SER A 11 -32.82 -41.38 29.51
N PHE A 12 -32.09 -40.55 30.25
CA PHE A 12 -32.56 -39.21 30.61
C PHE A 12 -31.41 -38.21 30.66
N VAL A 13 -31.77 -36.93 30.50
CA VAL A 13 -30.85 -35.79 30.60
C VAL A 13 -31.19 -35.05 31.87
N LEU A 14 -30.19 -34.76 32.70
CA LEU A 14 -30.39 -33.97 33.92
C LEU A 14 -30.66 -32.51 33.53
N GLU A 15 -31.72 -31.94 34.09
CA GLU A 15 -32.10 -30.53 33.89
C GLU A 15 -31.61 -29.65 35.06
N PRO A 16 -31.49 -28.32 34.84
CA PRO A 16 -31.12 -27.39 35.91
C PRO A 16 -32.10 -27.48 37.09
N GLY A 17 -31.63 -28.01 38.23
CA GLY A 17 -32.44 -28.27 39.42
C GLY A 17 -32.45 -29.73 39.87
N ASP A 18 -32.03 -30.66 39.00
CA ASP A 18 -31.93 -32.08 39.34
C ASP A 18 -30.69 -32.39 40.19
N PRO A 19 -30.78 -33.36 41.13
CA PRO A 19 -29.63 -33.83 41.89
C PRO A 19 -28.51 -34.35 40.97
N GLY A 20 -27.36 -33.67 40.97
CA GLY A 20 -26.19 -34.03 40.17
C GLY A 20 -26.09 -33.33 38.80
N TYR A 21 -26.93 -32.34 38.51
CA TYR A 21 -26.78 -31.47 37.34
C TYR A 21 -25.45 -30.70 37.38
N VAL A 22 -24.71 -30.72 36.28
CA VAL A 22 -23.47 -29.94 36.10
C VAL A 22 -23.74 -28.84 35.06
N PRO A 23 -23.61 -27.54 35.39
CA PRO A 23 -23.78 -26.47 34.42
C PRO A 23 -22.76 -26.62 33.29
N VAL A 24 -23.26 -26.74 32.05
CA VAL A 24 -22.38 -26.77 30.88
C VAL A 24 -21.80 -25.38 30.71
N SER A 25 -20.49 -25.24 30.89
CA SER A 25 -19.80 -23.98 30.63
C SER A 25 -20.07 -23.55 29.19
N ALA A 26 -20.58 -22.32 29.01
CA ALA A 26 -20.80 -21.73 27.70
C ALA A 26 -19.57 -21.98 26.80
N ALA A 27 -19.81 -22.48 25.59
CA ALA A 27 -18.76 -22.67 24.61
C ALA A 27 -17.96 -21.36 24.48
N PRO A 28 -16.61 -21.40 24.45
CA PRO A 28 -15.83 -20.21 24.19
C PRO A 28 -16.31 -19.63 22.85
N GLY A 29 -16.77 -18.38 22.89
CA GLY A 29 -17.25 -17.68 21.71
C GLY A 29 -16.19 -17.72 20.62
N ASN A 30 -16.62 -17.86 19.36
CA ASN A 30 -15.75 -17.83 18.19
C ASN A 30 -14.72 -16.71 18.37
N PRO A 31 -13.41 -16.98 18.24
CA PRO A 31 -12.41 -15.93 18.34
C PRO A 31 -12.76 -14.87 17.28
N LYS A 32 -13.01 -13.63 17.74
CA LYS A 32 -13.20 -12.48 16.85
C LYS A 32 -11.98 -12.43 15.94
N THR A 33 -12.17 -12.67 14.64
CA THR A 33 -11.14 -12.51 13.63
C THR A 33 -10.56 -11.11 13.82
N LYS A 34 -9.29 -11.02 14.20
CA LYS A 34 -8.62 -9.72 14.31
C LYS A 34 -8.71 -9.10 12.92
N ILE A 35 -9.49 -8.03 12.78
CA ILE A 35 -9.52 -7.25 11.54
C ILE A 35 -8.08 -6.79 11.31
N LYS A 36 -7.42 -7.38 10.33
CA LYS A 36 -6.07 -7.00 9.91
C LYS A 36 -6.19 -5.54 9.47
N LYS A 37 -5.49 -4.62 10.14
CA LYS A 37 -5.43 -3.22 9.72
C LYS A 37 -4.81 -3.22 8.33
N MET A 38 -5.62 -2.92 7.32
CA MET A 38 -5.15 -2.83 5.94
C MET A 38 -4.10 -1.72 5.85
N LYS A 39 -3.04 -2.00 5.10
CA LYS A 39 -2.08 -0.97 4.75
C LYS A 39 -2.81 0.10 3.93
N HIS A 40 -2.53 1.36 4.26
CA HIS A 40 -3.03 2.49 3.51
C HIS A 40 -1.94 2.95 2.55
N GLN A 41 -2.33 3.42 1.37
CA GLN A 41 -1.41 4.03 0.43
C GLN A 41 -0.75 5.27 1.03
N ARG A 42 0.28 5.80 0.36
CA ARG A 42 0.91 7.06 0.78
C ARG A 42 -0.13 8.19 0.72
N PHE A 43 -0.38 8.83 1.85
CA PHE A 43 -1.29 9.99 1.93
C PHE A 43 -0.76 11.20 1.14
N TYR A 44 0.57 11.34 1.03
CA TYR A 44 1.19 12.42 0.28
C TYR A 44 1.44 12.02 -1.19
N PRO A 45 0.85 12.74 -2.17
CA PRO A 45 0.96 12.40 -3.60
C PRO A 45 2.39 12.50 -4.17
N THR A 46 2.62 11.84 -5.30
CA THR A 46 3.91 11.88 -6.02
C THR A 46 3.99 13.00 -7.06
N ARG A 47 2.87 13.33 -7.70
CA ARG A 47 2.80 14.37 -8.74
C ARG A 47 2.70 15.76 -8.09
N ALA A 48 3.51 16.71 -8.56
CA ALA A 48 3.57 18.06 -8.00
C ALA A 48 2.22 18.80 -8.00
N ALA A 49 1.39 18.61 -9.04
CA ALA A 49 0.05 19.20 -9.08
C ALA A 49 -0.86 18.69 -7.95
N ASP A 50 -0.82 17.39 -7.70
CA ASP A 50 -1.63 16.75 -6.65
C ASP A 50 -1.07 17.07 -5.26
N GLN A 51 0.25 17.26 -5.13
CA GLN A 51 0.88 17.76 -3.90
C GLN A 51 0.41 19.16 -3.55
N VAL A 52 0.27 20.07 -4.53
CA VAL A 52 -0.26 21.42 -4.29
C VAL A 52 -1.69 21.35 -3.76
N VAL A 53 -2.55 20.51 -4.36
CA VAL A 53 -3.93 20.31 -3.88
C VAL A 53 -3.95 19.77 -2.44
N TRP A 54 -3.09 18.80 -2.14
CA TRP A 54 -2.96 18.24 -0.80
C TRP A 54 -2.51 19.29 0.23
N LEU A 55 -1.48 20.09 -0.11
CA LEU A 55 -0.94 21.15 0.76
C LEU A 55 -1.98 22.25 1.02
N GLU A 56 -2.76 22.60 0.00
CA GLU A 56 -3.90 23.51 0.12
C GLU A 56 -4.97 22.99 1.08
N ASN A 57 -5.39 21.73 0.92
CA ASN A 57 -6.36 21.11 1.84
C ASN A 57 -5.83 21.11 3.28
N PHE A 58 -4.59 20.65 3.47
CA PHE A 58 -3.96 20.57 4.79
C PHE A 58 -3.89 21.95 5.46
N ARG A 59 -3.35 22.97 4.78
CA ARG A 59 -3.17 24.31 5.38
C ARG A 59 -4.48 25.01 5.72
N ASN A 60 -5.53 24.78 4.91
CA ASN A 60 -6.82 25.43 5.11
C ASN A 60 -7.63 24.79 6.26
N LYS A 61 -7.31 23.53 6.63
CA LYS A 61 -8.06 22.77 7.64
C LYS A 61 -7.33 22.54 8.95
N LEU A 62 -5.99 22.60 8.97
CA LEU A 62 -5.19 22.37 10.19
C LEU A 62 -5.65 23.25 11.36
N GLY A 63 -5.91 24.53 11.09
CA GLY A 63 -6.38 25.49 12.11
C GLY A 63 -7.70 25.09 12.78
N ASN A 64 -8.59 24.39 12.07
CA ASN A 64 -9.93 24.02 12.55
C ASN A 64 -9.87 22.91 13.61
N HIS A 65 -8.79 22.12 13.64
CA HIS A 65 -8.65 20.96 14.52
C HIS A 65 -7.74 21.23 15.73
N THR A 66 -7.26 22.46 15.88
CA THR A 66 -6.30 22.86 16.92
C THR A 66 -6.77 22.54 18.34
N ALA A 67 -8.02 22.88 18.67
CA ALA A 67 -8.60 22.63 19.99
C ALA A 67 -8.77 21.13 20.28
N ALA A 68 -9.23 20.35 19.31
CA ALA A 68 -9.44 18.91 19.47
C ALA A 68 -8.11 18.16 19.61
N LEU A 69 -7.08 18.58 18.88
CA LEU A 69 -5.78 17.92 18.83
C LEU A 69 -4.79 18.45 19.89
N GLY A 70 -5.11 19.56 20.57
CA GLY A 70 -4.24 20.20 21.56
C GLY A 70 -2.99 20.82 20.95
N LEU A 71 -3.08 21.37 19.74
CA LEU A 71 -1.93 21.87 18.99
C LEU A 71 -1.47 23.25 19.48
N ASP A 72 -0.16 23.43 19.55
CA ASP A 72 0.44 24.73 19.82
C ASP A 72 0.21 25.70 18.65
N ALA A 73 -0.22 26.93 18.97
CA ALA A 73 -0.60 27.92 17.95
C ALA A 73 0.60 28.37 17.10
N ALA A 74 1.81 28.41 17.66
CA ALA A 74 3.00 28.79 16.91
C ALA A 74 3.42 27.67 15.95
N VAL A 75 3.32 26.41 16.39
CA VAL A 75 3.55 25.23 15.52
C VAL A 75 2.57 25.20 14.35
N VAL A 76 1.28 25.43 14.62
CA VAL A 76 0.25 25.48 13.56
C VAL A 76 0.56 26.59 12.56
N ALA A 77 0.94 27.78 13.02
CA ALA A 77 1.34 28.88 12.16
C ALA A 77 2.56 28.53 11.29
N LEU A 78 3.56 27.86 11.86
CA LEU A 78 4.74 27.37 11.12
C LEU A 78 4.36 26.33 10.06
N CYS A 79 3.50 25.37 10.38
CA CYS A 79 3.03 24.38 9.41
C CYS A 79 2.25 25.02 8.25
N ILE A 80 1.40 26.02 8.54
CA ILE A 80 0.66 26.75 7.52
C ILE A 80 1.61 27.56 6.64
N ALA A 81 2.59 28.26 7.22
CA ALA A 81 3.59 29.01 6.47
C ALA A 81 4.45 28.09 5.58
N ALA A 82 4.88 26.95 6.11
CA ALA A 82 5.59 25.89 5.38
C ALA A 82 4.78 25.37 4.18
N ALA A 83 3.49 25.08 4.38
CA ALA A 83 2.61 24.61 3.31
C ALA A 83 2.40 25.68 2.23
N ARG A 84 2.21 26.94 2.61
CA ARG A 84 2.10 28.08 1.67
C ARG A 84 3.35 28.24 0.82
N TRP A 85 4.52 28.14 1.43
CA TRP A 85 5.79 28.20 0.73
C TRP A 85 5.95 27.07 -0.28
N LEU A 86 5.62 25.83 0.11
CA LEU A 86 5.66 24.69 -0.80
C LEU A 86 4.66 24.83 -1.95
N VAL A 87 3.46 25.35 -1.70
CA VAL A 87 2.48 25.64 -2.77
C VAL A 87 3.05 26.63 -3.79
N TYR A 88 3.68 27.72 -3.36
CA TYR A 88 4.31 28.66 -4.27
C TYR A 88 5.46 28.02 -5.07
N VAL A 89 6.36 27.30 -4.39
CA VAL A 89 7.52 26.67 -5.02
C VAL A 89 7.10 25.63 -6.05
N LEU A 90 6.16 24.76 -5.71
CA LEU A 90 5.72 23.65 -6.57
C LEU A 90 4.70 24.08 -7.63
N GLY A 91 3.81 25.00 -7.29
CA GLY A 91 2.67 25.40 -8.13
C GLY A 91 2.93 26.63 -9.02
N SER A 92 3.91 27.47 -8.68
CA SER A 92 4.17 28.70 -9.44
C SER A 92 5.61 28.81 -9.90
N TRP A 93 6.57 28.74 -8.96
CA TRP A 93 7.98 28.96 -9.28
C TRP A 93 8.54 27.86 -10.18
N LEU A 94 8.38 26.58 -9.82
CA LEU A 94 8.93 25.46 -10.60
C LEU A 94 8.32 25.37 -12.02
N PRO A 95 7.00 25.52 -12.23
CA PRO A 95 6.42 25.63 -13.57
C PRO A 95 7.01 26.79 -14.39
N ALA A 96 7.21 27.96 -13.78
CA ALA A 96 7.83 29.10 -14.46
C ALA A 96 9.29 28.82 -14.86
N VAL A 97 10.07 28.15 -14.02
CA VAL A 97 11.44 27.72 -14.34
C VAL A 97 11.44 26.75 -15.54
N ARG A 98 10.49 25.81 -15.60
CA ARG A 98 10.37 24.87 -16.73
C ARG A 98 10.01 25.58 -18.03
N ALA A 99 9.07 26.53 -17.99
CA ALA A 99 8.72 27.36 -19.15
C ALA A 99 9.91 28.21 -19.61
N TYR A 100 10.66 28.78 -18.66
CA TYR A 100 11.87 29.52 -18.95
C TYR A 100 12.93 28.66 -19.64
N SER A 101 13.19 27.45 -19.14
CA SER A 101 14.13 26.52 -19.76
C SER A 101 13.76 26.22 -21.23
N LEU A 102 12.47 26.03 -21.52
CA LEU A 102 11.99 25.84 -22.90
C LEU A 102 12.24 27.08 -23.77
N SER A 103 12.02 28.28 -23.22
CA SER A 103 12.29 29.54 -23.93
C SER A 103 13.77 29.69 -24.28
N CYS A 104 14.69 29.24 -23.41
CA CYS A 104 16.12 29.25 -23.70
C CYS A 104 16.47 28.31 -24.86
N THR A 105 15.87 27.12 -24.92
CA THR A 105 16.04 26.20 -26.05
C THR A 105 15.48 26.79 -27.35
N ALA A 106 14.31 27.44 -27.30
CA ALA A 106 13.73 28.11 -28.45
C ALA A 106 14.63 29.25 -28.96
N ALA A 107 15.13 30.08 -28.05
CA ALA A 107 16.08 31.16 -28.39
C ALA A 107 17.36 30.60 -29.04
N SER A 108 17.91 29.49 -28.53
CA SER A 108 19.08 28.85 -29.14
C SER A 108 18.81 28.34 -30.56
N LYS A 109 17.61 27.82 -30.83
CA LYS A 109 17.21 27.39 -32.18
C LYS A 109 17.06 28.59 -33.13
N GLU A 110 16.43 29.66 -32.66
CA GLU A 110 16.25 30.90 -33.42
C GLU A 110 17.59 31.54 -33.78
N ALA A 111 18.55 31.53 -32.85
CA ALA A 111 19.92 32.02 -33.09
C ALA A 111 20.62 31.32 -34.27
N GLN A 112 20.35 30.01 -34.45
CA GLN A 112 21.03 29.18 -35.43
C GLN A 112 20.32 29.17 -36.79
N THR A 113 18.99 29.24 -36.79
CA THR A 113 18.15 28.92 -37.95
C THR A 113 17.00 29.89 -38.18
N GLY A 114 16.96 31.01 -37.45
CA GLY A 114 15.97 32.08 -37.66
C GLY A 114 16.11 32.75 -39.03
N ASP A 115 15.09 33.50 -39.42
CA ASP A 115 14.97 34.13 -40.74
C ASP A 115 15.85 35.39 -40.94
N GLY A 116 16.54 35.83 -39.87
CA GLY A 116 17.41 37.00 -39.86
C GLY A 116 16.68 38.34 -39.92
N THR A 117 15.36 38.39 -39.69
CA THR A 117 14.56 39.61 -39.84
C THR A 117 14.53 40.50 -38.60
N SER A 118 14.96 39.99 -37.44
CA SER A 118 14.91 40.68 -36.15
C SER A 118 16.19 40.50 -35.34
N LEU A 119 16.53 41.50 -34.52
CA LEU A 119 17.63 41.38 -33.57
C LEU A 119 17.26 40.39 -32.46
N MET A 120 18.15 39.43 -32.20
CA MET A 120 17.93 38.41 -31.18
C MET A 120 18.00 39.00 -29.77
N ALA A 121 17.08 38.58 -28.89
CA ALA A 121 17.12 38.83 -27.45
C ALA A 121 17.14 37.51 -26.67
N LEU A 122 17.98 37.43 -25.63
CA LEU A 122 18.02 36.25 -24.76
C LEU A 122 16.92 36.31 -23.70
N PRO A 123 16.23 35.19 -23.41
CA PRO A 123 15.25 35.14 -22.34
C PRO A 123 15.87 35.44 -20.97
N VAL A 124 15.19 36.28 -20.17
CA VAL A 124 15.54 36.55 -18.76
C VAL A 124 14.49 35.91 -17.85
N PHE A 125 14.92 35.15 -16.86
CA PHE A 125 14.00 34.57 -15.90
C PHE A 125 13.48 35.64 -14.94
N THR A 126 12.16 35.79 -14.90
CA THR A 126 11.48 36.59 -13.87
C THR A 126 10.62 35.63 -13.05
N PRO A 127 10.91 35.41 -11.77
CA PRO A 127 10.09 34.53 -10.96
C PRO A 127 8.68 35.11 -10.80
N PRO A 128 7.64 34.26 -10.72
CA PRO A 128 6.31 34.73 -10.35
C PRO A 128 6.37 35.47 -9.01
N PRO A 129 5.66 36.60 -8.85
CA PRO A 129 5.64 37.32 -7.59
C PRO A 129 5.10 36.43 -6.47
N LEU A 130 5.63 36.61 -5.26
CA LEU A 130 5.07 35.95 -4.08
C LEU A 130 3.62 36.42 -3.87
N PRO A 131 2.67 35.52 -3.59
CA PRO A 131 1.31 35.91 -3.27
C PRO A 131 1.27 36.87 -2.07
N ALA A 132 0.67 38.04 -2.29
CA ALA A 132 0.47 39.05 -1.26
C ALA A 132 -0.53 38.55 -0.19
N ALA A 133 -0.60 39.29 0.92
CA ALA A 133 -1.64 39.07 1.93
C ALA A 133 -3.03 39.32 1.31
N ASP A 134 -4.02 38.52 1.73
CA ASP A 134 -5.41 38.63 1.30
C ASP A 134 -6.34 38.47 2.51
N GLY A 135 -6.89 39.59 2.99
CA GLY A 135 -7.69 39.63 4.21
C GLY A 135 -6.94 39.09 5.43
N ALA A 136 -7.46 38.02 6.03
CA ALA A 136 -6.85 37.34 7.18
C ALA A 136 -5.69 36.40 6.82
N ILE A 137 -5.41 36.22 5.52
CA ILE A 137 -4.35 35.34 5.04
C ILE A 137 -3.04 36.14 4.92
N PRO A 138 -1.98 35.80 5.66
CA PRO A 138 -0.70 36.52 5.61
C PRO A 138 0.01 36.32 4.27
N ALA A 139 0.91 37.23 3.89
CA ALA A 139 1.73 37.08 2.67
C ALA A 139 2.55 35.77 2.70
N VAL A 140 2.86 35.23 1.52
CA VAL A 140 3.77 34.07 1.44
C VAL A 140 5.20 34.54 1.61
N GLU A 141 5.88 34.01 2.61
CA GLU A 141 7.27 34.34 2.93
C GLU A 141 8.17 33.11 2.76
N PRO A 142 9.44 33.26 2.35
CA PRO A 142 10.41 32.18 2.31
C PRO A 142 10.52 31.46 3.67
N GLN A 143 10.60 30.14 3.63
CA GLN A 143 10.71 29.30 4.82
C GLN A 143 12.06 28.59 4.85
N ASN A 144 12.46 28.12 6.04
CA ASN A 144 13.63 27.27 6.19
C ASN A 144 13.52 26.00 5.33
N THR A 145 14.67 25.41 5.01
CA THR A 145 14.70 24.11 4.32
C THR A 145 14.02 23.04 5.17
N GLY A 146 13.52 21.98 4.51
CA GLY A 146 12.81 20.90 5.22
C GLY A 146 11.36 21.22 5.59
N ALA A 147 10.72 22.21 4.96
CA ALA A 147 9.31 22.56 5.18
C ALA A 147 8.35 21.35 5.14
N LEU A 148 8.56 20.40 4.21
CA LEU A 148 7.74 19.19 4.14
C LEU A 148 8.03 18.22 5.29
N THR A 149 9.30 18.09 5.69
CA THR A 149 9.71 17.28 6.85
C THR A 149 9.04 17.79 8.11
N LEU A 150 9.05 19.10 8.34
CA LEU A 150 8.36 19.74 9.47
C LEU A 150 6.86 19.40 9.48
N ILE A 151 6.19 19.50 8.34
CA ILE A 151 4.77 19.14 8.22
C ILE A 151 4.56 17.66 8.56
N PHE A 152 5.42 16.76 8.07
CA PHE A 152 5.27 15.33 8.31
C PHE A 152 5.55 14.93 9.76
N GLU A 153 6.53 15.55 10.40
CA GLU A 153 6.78 15.37 11.84
C GLU A 153 5.57 15.81 12.66
N GLU A 154 4.93 16.92 12.30
CA GLU A 154 3.71 17.37 12.96
C GLU A 154 2.55 16.41 12.72
N ILE A 155 2.41 15.86 11.51
CA ILE A 155 1.39 14.86 11.21
C ILE A 155 1.57 13.60 12.06
N GLN A 156 2.80 13.17 12.35
CA GLN A 156 3.02 12.05 13.28
C GLN A 156 2.51 12.41 14.68
N ARG A 157 2.86 13.59 15.20
CA ARG A 157 2.36 14.07 16.50
C ARG A 157 0.83 14.17 16.54
N ILE A 158 0.21 14.66 15.47
CA ILE A 158 -1.25 14.72 15.32
C ILE A 158 -1.85 13.32 15.44
N LYS A 159 -1.30 12.32 14.75
CA LYS A 159 -1.79 10.94 14.78
C LYS A 159 -1.61 10.25 16.14
N GLU A 160 -0.66 10.73 16.94
CA GLU A 160 -0.42 10.26 18.31
C GLU A 160 -1.27 11.00 19.36
N SER A 161 -1.93 12.10 18.98
CA SER A 161 -2.75 12.89 19.90
C SER A 161 -3.96 12.10 20.40
N PRO A 162 -4.30 12.17 21.70
CA PRO A 162 -5.52 11.53 22.24
C PRO A 162 -6.82 12.02 21.60
N GLY A 163 -6.82 13.22 21.00
CA GLY A 163 -7.97 13.79 20.31
C GLY A 163 -8.09 13.40 18.83
N TYR A 164 -7.15 12.60 18.31
CA TYR A 164 -7.15 12.18 16.91
C TYR A 164 -8.28 11.19 16.62
N THR A 165 -8.93 11.37 15.48
CA THR A 165 -9.94 10.44 14.95
C THR A 165 -9.74 10.25 13.45
N ASP A 166 -10.25 9.15 12.90
CA ASP A 166 -10.19 8.90 11.46
C ASP A 166 -10.92 9.99 10.67
N ALA A 167 -11.97 10.59 11.23
CA ALA A 167 -12.67 11.73 10.62
C ALA A 167 -11.78 12.97 10.50
N ILE A 168 -11.00 13.30 11.55
CA ILE A 168 -10.02 14.40 11.52
C ILE A 168 -8.91 14.07 10.51
N GLY A 169 -8.43 12.83 10.52
CA GLY A 169 -7.40 12.38 9.58
C GLY A 169 -7.83 12.47 8.13
N ALA A 170 -9.07 12.07 7.83
CA ALA A 170 -9.66 12.16 6.50
C ALA A 170 -9.85 13.63 6.08
N ASP A 171 -10.34 14.49 6.98
CA ASP A 171 -10.54 15.91 6.68
C ASP A 171 -9.22 16.63 6.36
N LEU A 172 -8.17 16.36 7.15
CA LEU A 172 -6.81 16.87 6.92
C LEU A 172 -6.11 16.26 5.70
N GLY A 173 -6.63 15.16 5.13
CA GLY A 173 -6.01 14.43 4.03
C GLY A 173 -4.77 13.63 4.44
N ILE A 174 -4.63 13.28 5.72
CA ILE A 174 -3.46 12.57 6.27
C ILE A 174 -3.68 11.05 6.41
N ILE A 175 -4.81 10.57 5.91
CA ILE A 175 -5.13 9.15 5.70
C ILE A 175 -4.99 8.89 4.20
N GLY A 176 -4.12 7.96 3.82
CA GLY A 176 -4.05 7.51 2.44
C GLY A 176 -5.27 6.66 2.11
N PRO A 177 -5.64 6.51 0.83
CA PRO A 177 -6.71 5.58 0.48
C PRO A 177 -6.36 4.18 1.00
N GLU A 178 -7.39 3.46 1.45
CA GLU A 178 -7.26 2.03 1.75
C GLU A 178 -6.75 1.32 0.49
N ASP A 179 -5.82 0.38 0.67
CA ASP A 179 -5.45 -0.48 -0.45
C ASP A 179 -6.72 -1.20 -0.94
N ALA A 180 -6.92 -1.21 -2.26
CA ALA A 180 -8.04 -1.94 -2.85
C ALA A 180 -7.68 -3.41 -2.98
N ALA A 181 -8.65 -4.29 -2.73
CA ALA A 181 -8.51 -5.70 -3.02
C ALA A 181 -8.22 -5.91 -4.53
N PRO A 182 -7.38 -6.91 -4.89
CA PRO A 182 -7.19 -7.26 -6.29
C PRO A 182 -8.49 -7.79 -6.90
N ASP A 183 -8.60 -7.69 -8.23
CA ASP A 183 -9.65 -8.40 -8.95
C ASP A 183 -9.39 -9.92 -8.92
N PHE A 184 -10.09 -10.61 -8.03
CA PHE A 184 -10.00 -12.06 -7.85
C PHE A 184 -10.49 -12.87 -9.05
N THR A 185 -10.94 -12.26 -10.14
CA THR A 185 -11.28 -12.98 -11.38
C THR A 185 -10.11 -13.07 -12.35
N THR A 186 -9.17 -12.12 -12.28
CA THR A 186 -8.05 -11.98 -13.24
C THR A 186 -6.68 -12.16 -12.59
N LEU A 187 -6.58 -12.06 -11.26
CA LEU A 187 -5.34 -12.25 -10.52
C LEU A 187 -4.76 -13.66 -10.77
N GLN A 188 -3.46 -13.76 -11.03
CA GLN A 188 -2.76 -15.05 -11.14
C GLN A 188 -1.35 -14.91 -10.56
N PRO A 189 -0.81 -15.92 -9.85
CA PRO A 189 0.59 -15.89 -9.41
C PRO A 189 1.56 -15.83 -10.58
N VAL A 190 2.74 -15.28 -10.34
CA VAL A 190 3.88 -15.33 -11.27
C VAL A 190 4.96 -16.18 -10.64
N LEU A 191 5.39 -17.23 -11.35
CA LEU A 191 6.42 -18.16 -10.92
C LEU A 191 7.72 -17.96 -11.70
N ALA A 192 8.85 -18.06 -11.00
CA ALA A 192 10.18 -18.21 -11.58
C ALA A 192 10.86 -19.44 -10.96
N LEU A 193 11.54 -20.23 -11.79
CA LEU A 193 12.15 -21.49 -11.37
C LEU A 193 13.67 -21.42 -11.52
N THR A 194 14.39 -21.88 -10.50
CA THR A 194 15.85 -22.02 -10.54
C THR A 194 16.25 -23.42 -10.05
N VAL A 195 17.07 -24.14 -10.81
CA VAL A 195 17.66 -25.40 -10.33
C VAL A 195 18.85 -25.07 -9.45
N ALA A 196 18.81 -25.48 -8.18
CA ALA A 196 19.87 -25.28 -7.21
C ALA A 196 20.35 -26.63 -6.68
N GLY A 197 21.38 -27.18 -7.30
CA GLY A 197 21.89 -28.52 -6.95
C GLY A 197 20.85 -29.60 -7.23
N ASN A 198 20.41 -30.31 -6.19
CA ASN A 198 19.42 -31.39 -6.28
C ASN A 198 17.99 -30.96 -5.86
N ALA A 199 17.69 -29.67 -6.02
CA ALA A 199 16.41 -29.06 -5.68
C ALA A 199 15.99 -28.02 -6.73
N VAL A 200 14.70 -27.68 -6.72
CA VAL A 200 14.14 -26.59 -7.55
C VAL A 200 13.63 -25.49 -6.62
N GLN A 201 14.20 -24.31 -6.75
CA GLN A 201 13.70 -23.09 -6.12
C GLN A 201 12.52 -22.56 -6.96
N ILE A 202 11.41 -22.28 -6.29
CA ILE A 202 10.18 -21.74 -6.88
C ILE A 202 9.94 -20.37 -6.26
N ASP A 203 10.36 -19.34 -6.98
CA ASP A 203 10.15 -17.95 -6.60
C ASP A 203 8.76 -17.51 -7.05
N TRP A 204 8.01 -16.95 -6.12
CA TRP A 204 6.73 -16.30 -6.36
C TRP A 204 6.66 -15.04 -5.47
N GLY A 205 5.56 -14.29 -5.52
CA GLY A 205 5.36 -13.18 -4.59
C GLY A 205 3.90 -12.76 -4.51
N TRP A 206 3.54 -11.96 -3.51
CA TRP A 206 2.18 -11.49 -3.29
C TRP A 206 1.69 -10.44 -4.31
N GLN A 207 2.58 -9.98 -5.21
CA GLN A 207 2.29 -8.94 -6.21
C GLN A 207 1.70 -7.64 -5.62
N GLY A 208 2.05 -7.33 -4.36
CA GLY A 208 1.54 -6.17 -3.63
C GLY A 208 0.29 -6.44 -2.78
N TYR A 209 -0.32 -7.63 -2.87
CA TYR A 209 -1.60 -7.95 -2.24
C TYR A 209 -1.48 -8.81 -0.98
N THR A 210 -0.37 -8.70 -0.23
CA THR A 210 -0.11 -9.51 0.98
C THR A 210 -1.14 -9.33 2.10
N ASP A 211 -1.94 -8.26 2.04
CA ASP A 211 -3.02 -7.98 2.99
C ASP A 211 -4.35 -8.61 2.58
N PHE A 212 -4.50 -9.02 1.31
CA PHE A 212 -5.73 -9.59 0.73
C PHE A 212 -5.63 -11.08 0.39
N LEU A 213 -4.43 -11.65 0.48
CA LEU A 213 -4.13 -13.03 0.12
C LEU A 213 -3.52 -13.76 1.31
N ASP A 214 -3.88 -15.02 1.49
CA ASP A 214 -3.45 -15.81 2.65
C ASP A 214 -2.35 -16.80 2.28
N GLN A 215 -2.44 -17.45 1.10
CA GLN A 215 -1.54 -18.53 0.70
C GLN A 215 -1.37 -18.59 -0.83
N CYS A 216 -0.30 -19.24 -1.27
CA CYS A 216 -0.08 -19.66 -2.64
C CYS A 216 -0.08 -21.19 -2.70
N GLU A 217 -1.07 -21.75 -3.39
CA GLU A 217 -1.10 -23.18 -3.69
C GLU A 217 -0.23 -23.44 -4.90
N ILE A 218 0.72 -24.36 -4.76
CA ILE A 218 1.64 -24.74 -5.82
C ILE A 218 1.38 -26.20 -6.17
N GLU A 219 1.24 -26.48 -7.46
CA GLU A 219 1.14 -27.83 -8.01
C GLU A 219 2.31 -28.12 -8.94
N VAL A 220 2.66 -29.40 -9.02
CA VAL A 220 3.73 -29.91 -9.88
C VAL A 220 3.24 -31.10 -10.69
N ASP A 221 3.61 -31.13 -11.97
CA ASP A 221 3.56 -32.30 -12.84
C ASP A 221 5.00 -32.76 -13.12
N ARG A 222 5.32 -33.98 -12.68
CA ARG A 222 6.66 -34.57 -12.77
C ARG A 222 6.93 -35.25 -14.12
N GLY A 223 5.97 -35.23 -15.06
CA GLY A 223 6.08 -35.88 -16.37
C GLY A 223 5.87 -37.40 -16.34
N THR A 224 5.28 -37.94 -15.27
CA THR A 224 5.03 -39.38 -15.08
C THR A 224 3.67 -39.84 -15.61
N GLY A 225 2.92 -38.95 -16.26
CA GLY A 225 1.58 -39.23 -16.80
C GLY A 225 0.44 -39.13 -15.79
N GLY A 226 0.73 -38.82 -14.52
CA GLY A 226 -0.27 -38.60 -13.46
C GLY A 226 -0.91 -37.20 -13.46
N GLY A 227 -0.39 -36.26 -14.25
CA GLY A 227 -0.85 -34.87 -14.30
C GLY A 227 -0.39 -34.05 -13.10
N TRP A 228 -1.17 -33.00 -12.78
CA TRP A 228 -0.88 -32.07 -11.69
C TRP A 228 -1.14 -32.68 -10.32
N THR A 229 -0.19 -32.46 -9.41
CA THR A 229 -0.27 -32.90 -8.01
C THR A 229 0.04 -31.74 -7.07
N LEU A 230 -0.68 -31.64 -5.96
CA LEU A 230 -0.42 -30.65 -4.93
C LEU A 230 1.01 -30.82 -4.38
N LEU A 231 1.80 -29.76 -4.48
CA LEU A 231 3.15 -29.70 -3.92
C LEU A 231 3.11 -29.09 -2.51
N THR A 232 2.49 -27.92 -2.37
CA THR A 232 2.42 -27.21 -1.08
C THR A 232 1.36 -26.11 -1.07
N PHE A 233 0.97 -25.69 0.12
CA PHE A 233 0.35 -24.39 0.39
C PHE A 233 1.40 -23.51 1.07
N ASP A 234 1.93 -22.56 0.32
CA ASP A 234 3.01 -21.70 0.78
C ASP A 234 2.48 -20.36 1.29
N THR A 235 2.84 -20.02 2.53
CA THR A 235 2.49 -18.74 3.16
C THR A 235 3.65 -17.75 3.14
N THR A 236 4.81 -18.14 2.60
CA THR A 236 5.99 -17.27 2.56
C THR A 236 6.74 -17.45 1.24
N PRO A 237 6.77 -16.43 0.37
CA PRO A 237 7.44 -16.49 -0.93
C PRO A 237 8.84 -17.10 -0.91
N GLY A 238 9.12 -17.98 -1.89
CA GLY A 238 10.43 -18.60 -2.10
C GLY A 238 10.49 -20.05 -1.64
N TYR A 239 9.59 -20.90 -2.15
CA TYR A 239 9.54 -22.32 -1.82
C TYR A 239 10.69 -23.09 -2.46
N THR A 240 11.24 -24.08 -1.75
CA THR A 240 12.26 -25.00 -2.28
C THR A 240 11.68 -26.41 -2.38
N ASP A 241 11.51 -26.91 -3.61
CA ASP A 241 11.13 -28.29 -3.86
C ASP A 241 12.36 -29.19 -3.77
N THR A 242 12.34 -30.09 -2.78
CA THR A 242 13.44 -31.01 -2.44
C THR A 242 13.20 -32.43 -2.92
N ALA A 243 12.18 -32.66 -3.75
CA ALA A 243 11.94 -33.97 -4.32
C ALA A 243 13.18 -34.48 -5.10
N ALA A 244 13.48 -35.76 -4.94
CA ALA A 244 14.65 -36.34 -5.59
C ALA A 244 14.57 -36.23 -7.11
N HIS A 245 15.62 -35.71 -7.73
CA HIS A 245 15.72 -35.66 -9.18
C HIS A 245 15.78 -37.06 -9.78
N PRO A 246 15.14 -37.29 -10.94
CA PRO A 246 15.21 -38.56 -11.64
C PRO A 246 16.61 -38.82 -12.20
N ALA A 247 16.97 -40.10 -12.37
CA ALA A 247 18.26 -40.49 -12.94
C ALA A 247 18.39 -40.12 -14.43
N THR A 248 17.27 -40.08 -15.15
CA THR A 248 17.21 -39.59 -16.53
C THR A 248 16.65 -38.17 -16.55
N PRO A 249 17.19 -37.25 -17.36
CA PRO A 249 16.67 -35.90 -17.48
C PRO A 249 15.16 -35.90 -17.74
N ALA A 250 14.43 -35.18 -16.90
CA ALA A 250 12.98 -35.04 -17.00
C ALA A 250 12.57 -33.57 -16.95
N LYS A 251 11.45 -33.28 -17.59
CA LYS A 251 10.84 -31.95 -17.55
C LYS A 251 9.78 -31.92 -16.45
N TRP A 252 10.03 -31.13 -15.41
CA TRP A 252 9.03 -30.83 -14.39
C TRP A 252 8.29 -29.54 -14.77
N LYS A 253 6.99 -29.53 -14.55
CA LYS A 253 6.14 -28.35 -14.74
C LYS A 253 5.53 -27.93 -13.42
N TYR A 254 5.38 -26.62 -13.23
CA TYR A 254 4.79 -26.02 -12.05
C TYR A 254 3.71 -25.01 -12.46
N ARG A 255 2.68 -24.92 -11.63
CA ARG A 255 1.66 -23.88 -11.68
C ARG A 255 1.24 -23.52 -10.27
N ALA A 256 0.71 -22.33 -10.09
CA ALA A 256 0.23 -21.89 -8.79
C ALA A 256 -1.07 -21.09 -8.87
N ILE A 257 -1.83 -21.05 -7.78
CA ILE A 257 -3.03 -20.22 -7.62
C ILE A 257 -3.04 -19.63 -6.20
N TYR A 258 -3.57 -18.42 -6.04
CA TYR A 258 -3.70 -17.83 -4.71
C TYR A 258 -4.90 -18.38 -3.95
N ARG A 259 -4.87 -18.24 -2.62
CA ARG A 259 -5.98 -18.60 -1.74
C ARG A 259 -6.30 -17.49 -0.73
N VAL A 260 -7.59 -17.41 -0.38
CA VAL A 260 -8.15 -16.57 0.68
C VAL A 260 -9.16 -17.41 1.46
N ASP A 261 -9.09 -17.42 2.79
CA ASP A 261 -9.97 -18.21 3.66
C ASP A 261 -10.10 -19.69 3.20
N ASP A 262 -8.97 -20.31 2.85
CA ASP A 262 -8.91 -21.67 2.31
C ASP A 262 -9.72 -21.88 1.01
N HIS A 263 -9.98 -20.84 0.22
CA HIS A 263 -10.58 -20.94 -1.10
C HIS A 263 -9.63 -20.43 -2.19
N GLN A 264 -9.56 -21.12 -3.33
CA GLN A 264 -8.80 -20.64 -4.50
C GLN A 264 -9.43 -19.36 -5.04
N VAL A 265 -8.60 -18.37 -5.34
CA VAL A 265 -9.00 -17.11 -5.96
C VAL A 265 -8.12 -16.82 -7.18
N GLY A 266 -8.69 -16.17 -8.18
CA GLY A 266 -7.97 -15.83 -9.40
C GLY A 266 -7.92 -16.98 -10.40
N GLN A 267 -6.84 -16.99 -11.17
CA GLN A 267 -6.52 -17.98 -12.18
C GLN A 267 -5.21 -18.68 -11.82
N TRP A 268 -5.03 -19.87 -12.38
CA TRP A 268 -3.74 -20.53 -12.37
C TRP A 268 -2.69 -19.66 -13.08
N SER A 269 -1.48 -19.62 -12.53
CA SER A 269 -0.33 -19.02 -13.19
C SER A 269 -0.09 -19.64 -14.57
N ALA A 270 0.66 -18.93 -15.41
CA ALA A 270 1.26 -19.57 -16.58
C ALA A 270 2.05 -20.82 -16.14
N GLU A 271 1.94 -21.90 -16.91
CA GLU A 271 2.74 -23.10 -16.70
C GLU A 271 4.21 -22.76 -16.93
N VAL A 272 5.04 -22.95 -15.91
CA VAL A 272 6.49 -22.81 -16.00
C VAL A 272 7.13 -24.18 -15.87
N SER A 273 8.28 -24.38 -16.51
CA SER A 273 8.91 -25.70 -16.55
C SER A 273 10.42 -25.62 -16.47
N VAL A 274 11.02 -26.67 -15.93
CA VAL A 274 12.47 -26.78 -15.74
C VAL A 274 12.92 -28.22 -16.01
N MET A 275 14.16 -28.35 -16.50
CA MET A 275 14.78 -29.66 -16.68
C MET A 275 15.52 -30.04 -15.39
N VAL A 276 15.28 -31.24 -14.88
CA VAL A 276 15.93 -31.79 -13.70
C VAL A 276 16.46 -33.19 -13.96
N GLY A 277 17.43 -33.62 -13.16
CA GLY A 277 18.04 -34.94 -13.29
C GLY A 277 19.02 -35.04 -14.45
N GLY A 278 19.88 -36.06 -14.38
CA GLY A 278 21.05 -36.26 -15.24
C GLY A 278 22.34 -36.40 -14.44
#